data_AF-A0A645GIF9-F1
#
_entry.id   AF-A0A645GIF9-F1
#
_cell.length_a   1.000
_cell.length_b   1.000
_cell.length_c   1.000
_cell.angle_alpha   90.00
_cell.angle_beta   90.00
_cell.angle_gamma   90.00
#
_symmetry.space_group_name_H-M   'P 1'
#
loop_
_entity.id
_entity.type
_entity.pdbx_description
1 polymer ?
#
loop_
_entity_poly.entity_id
_entity_poly.type
_entity_poly.pdbx_seq_one_letter_code
_entity_poly.pdbx_strand_id
1 'polypeptide(L)' 'MPHLNLMPTGGVSLENMQEWFDAGVIAVGVGGNLLAPAATGDFGKVTEVARQYADKFAEIKGI' A
#
# COMPACT_ATOMS: atom_id res chain seq x y z
N MET A 1 -4.93 -6.77 -23.63
CA MET A 1 -4.34 -7.79 -22.73
C MET A 1 -5.07 -7.77 -21.38
N PRO A 2 -6.35 -8.19 -21.30
CA PRO A 2 -7.14 -8.12 -20.06
C PRO A 2 -6.90 -9.29 -19.07
N HIS A 3 -5.99 -10.22 -19.38
CA HIS A 3 -5.82 -11.48 -18.64
C HIS A 3 -4.63 -11.48 -17.67
N LEU A 4 -3.84 -10.41 -17.62
CA LEU A 4 -2.65 -10.35 -16.77
C LEU A 4 -2.96 -9.60 -15.48
N ASN A 5 -2.98 -10.36 -14.38
CA ASN A 5 -3.07 -9.80 -13.04
C ASN A 5 -1.70 -9.27 -12.61
N LEU A 6 -1.64 -7.97 -12.31
CA LEU A 6 -0.42 -7.31 -11.86
C LEU A 6 -0.49 -6.96 -10.37
N MET A 7 0.66 -7.12 -9.71
CA MET A 7 0.91 -6.69 -8.35
C MET A 7 2.27 -5.97 -8.31
N PRO A 8 2.32 -4.63 -8.52
CA PRO A 8 3.55 -3.88 -8.38
C PRO A 8 4.06 -3.91 -6.94
N THR A 9 5.37 -3.94 -6.80
CA THR A 9 6.07 -3.85 -5.52
C THR A 9 7.20 -2.83 -5.63
N GLY A 10 7.40 -2.03 -4.59
CA GLY A 10 8.44 -0.99 -4.58
C GLY A 10 7.95 0.31 -5.21
N GLY A 11 8.18 1.42 -4.50
CA GLY A 11 7.69 2.75 -4.92
C GLY A 11 6.20 2.99 -4.66
N VAL A 12 5.48 2.08 -3.99
CA VAL A 12 4.08 2.27 -3.60
C VAL A 12 3.99 3.01 -2.26
N SER A 13 3.19 4.07 -2.20
CA SER A 13 2.96 4.90 -1.03
C SER A 13 1.48 5.31 -0.92
N LEU A 14 1.08 5.93 0.20
CA LEU A 14 -0.31 6.38 0.39
C LEU A 14 -0.74 7.39 -0.68
N GLU A 15 0.22 8.16 -1.19
CA GLU A 15 0.01 9.21 -2.17
C GLU A 15 -0.28 8.68 -3.58
N ASN A 16 0.34 7.55 -3.97
CA ASN A 16 0.21 7.00 -5.33
C ASN A 16 -0.56 5.67 -5.41
N MET A 17 -1.05 5.15 -4.27
CA MET A 17 -1.78 3.89 -4.23
C MET A 17 -3.01 3.89 -5.15
N GLN A 18 -3.75 5.00 -5.20
CA GLN A 18 -4.91 5.17 -6.08
C GLN A 18 -4.53 5.01 -7.56
N GLU A 19 -3.45 5.66 -8.00
CA GLU A 19 -2.99 5.63 -9.40
C GLU A 19 -2.68 4.20 -9.87
N TRP A 20 -2.11 3.38 -8.98
CA TRP A 20 -1.86 1.97 -9.28
C TRP A 20 -3.16 1.18 -9.50
N PHE A 21 -4.16 1.38 -8.65
CA PHE A 21 -5.45 0.71 -8.82
C PHE A 21 -6.22 1.23 -10.04
N ASP A 22 -6.13 2.52 -10.36
CA ASP A 22 -6.69 3.10 -11.59
C ASP A 22 -6.02 2.53 -12.84
N ALA A 23 -4.72 2.19 -12.76
CA ALA A 23 -3.98 1.48 -13.81
C ALA A 23 -4.36 -0.01 -13.94
N GLY A 24 -5.27 -0.51 -13.10
CA GLY A 24 -5.84 -1.85 -13.23
C GLY A 24 -5.07 -2.95 -12.49
N VAL A 25 -4.20 -2.61 -11.54
CA VAL A 25 -3.54 -3.63 -10.69
C VAL A 25 -4.55 -4.26 -9.73
N ILE A 26 -4.35 -5.53 -9.42
CA ILE A 26 -5.24 -6.26 -8.50
C ILE A 26 -4.79 -6.14 -7.04
N ALA A 27 -3.52 -5.84 -6.82
CA ALA A 27 -2.89 -5.73 -5.51
C ALA A 27 -1.65 -4.83 -5.60
N VAL A 28 -1.14 -4.35 -4.47
CA VAL A 28 0.13 -3.61 -4.39
C VAL A 28 0.93 -4.10 -3.19
N GLY A 29 2.26 -4.13 -3.32
CA GLY A 29 3.17 -4.44 -2.22
C GLY A 29 3.76 -3.16 -1.60
N VAL A 30 3.56 -3.00 -0.29
CA VAL A 30 4.12 -1.91 0.51
C VAL A 30 5.12 -2.47 1.53
N GLY A 31 6.23 -1.77 1.73
CA GLY A 31 7.32 -2.29 2.58
C GLY A 31 8.18 -1.18 3.17
N GLY A 32 8.94 -0.47 2.34
CA GLY A 32 9.93 0.52 2.79
C GLY A 32 9.36 1.54 3.79
N ASN A 33 8.36 2.31 3.38
CA ASN A 33 7.74 3.32 4.24
C ASN A 33 6.98 2.71 5.43
N LEU A 34 6.36 1.54 5.25
CA LEU A 34 5.60 0.86 6.30
C LEU A 34 6.51 0.35 7.43
N LEU A 35 7.67 -0.23 7.07
CA LEU A 35 8.59 -0.88 8.01
C LEU A 35 9.71 0.05 8.50
N ALA A 36 9.87 1.25 7.93
CA ALA A 36 10.90 2.21 8.34
C ALA A 36 10.95 2.46 9.87
N PRO A 37 9.82 2.62 10.59
CA PRO A 37 9.86 2.83 12.04
C PRO A 37 10.34 1.61 12.85
N ALA A 38 10.27 0.40 12.30
CA ALA A 38 10.79 -0.80 12.98
C ALA A 38 12.32 -0.74 13.15
N ALA A 39 13.03 0.01 12.31
CA ALA A 39 14.49 0.19 12.43
C ALA A 39 14.88 0.85 13.76
N THR A 40 14.00 1.65 14.35
CA THR A 40 14.18 2.29 15.67
C THR A 40 13.40 1.58 16.78
N GLY A 41 12.82 0.41 16.51
CA GLY A 41 11.98 -0.34 17.45
C GLY A 41 10.58 0.25 17.65
N ASP A 42 10.15 1.20 16.83
CA ASP A 42 8.83 1.84 16.95
C ASP A 42 7.74 1.04 16.22
N PHE A 43 7.40 -0.12 16.79
CA PHE A 43 6.33 -0.96 16.26
C PHE A 43 4.93 -0.35 16.41
N GLY A 44 4.78 0.63 17.32
CA GLY A 44 3.56 1.42 17.44
C GLY A 44 3.31 2.23 16.17
N LYS A 45 4.35 2.90 15.68
CA LYS A 45 4.29 3.65 14.42
C LYS A 45 4.12 2.75 13.20
N VAL A 46 4.74 1.57 13.17
CA VAL A 46 4.46 0.57 12.12
C VAL A 46 2.98 0.22 12.06
N THR A 47 2.36 0.00 13.22
CA THR A 47 0.92 -0.31 13.31
C THR A 47 0.06 0.85 12.82
N GLU A 48 0.41 2.09 13.18
CA GLU A 48 -0.28 3.28 12.70
C GLU A 48 -0.21 3.41 11.18
N VAL A 49 0.99 3.27 10.60
CA VAL A 49 1.20 3.36 9.15
C VAL A 49 0.48 2.22 8.43
N ALA A 50 0.53 0.99 8.95
CA ALA A 50 -0.21 -0.14 8.40
C ALA A 50 -1.73 0.11 8.37
N ARG A 51 -2.28 0.73 9.42
CA ARG A 51 -3.69 1.13 9.45
C ARG A 51 -4.02 2.16 8.36
N GLN A 52 -3.16 3.18 8.19
CA GLN A 52 -3.35 4.17 7.13
C GLN A 52 -3.41 3.53 5.73
N TYR A 53 -2.57 2.53 5.45
CA TYR A 53 -2.63 1.79 4.19
C TYR A 53 -3.91 0.97 4.04
N ALA A 54 -4.38 0.33 5.12
CA ALA A 54 -5.64 -0.41 5.11
C ALA A 54 -6.85 0.52 4.89
N ASP A 55 -6.89 1.65 5.58
CA ASP A 55 -7.93 2.67 5.44
C ASP A 55 -7.94 3.25 4.01
N LYS A 56 -6.76 3.55 3.46
CA LYS A 56 -6.64 4.02 2.08
C LYS A 56 -7.11 2.97 1.07
N PHE A 57 -6.79 1.69 1.30
CA PHE A 57 -7.28 0.61 0.46
C PHE A 57 -8.81 0.49 0.51
N ALA A 58 -9.41 0.60 1.71
CA ALA A 58 -10.84 0.59 1.90
C ALA A 58 -11.52 1.75 1.16
N GLU A 59 -10.96 2.97 1.26
CA GLU A 59 -11.40 4.15 0.49
C GLU A 59 -11.38 3.88 -1.03
N ILE A 60 -10.26 3.35 -1.56
CA ILE A 60 -10.10 3.05 -2.99
C ILE A 60 -11.12 2.02 -3.48
N LYS A 61 -11.44 1.02 -2.66
CA LYS A 61 -12.39 -0.05 -2.99
C LYS A 61 -13.84 0.27 -2.64
N GLY A 62 -14.08 1.37 -1.91
CA GLY A 62 -15.41 1.75 -1.43
C GLY A 62 -16.01 0.73 -0.46
N ILE A 63 -15.18 0.11 0.40
CA ILE A 63 -15.58 -0.89 1.41
C ILE A 63 -15.37 -0.40 2.84
#